data_AF-A0A0N7MPL5-F1
#
_entry.id   AF-A0A0N7MPL5-F1
#
_cell.length_a   1.000
_cell.length_b   1.000
_cell.length_c   1.000
_cell.angle_alpha   90.00
_cell.angle_beta   90.00
_cell.angle_gamma   90.00
#
_symmetry.space_group_name_H-M   'P 1'
#
loop_
_entity.id
_entity.type
_entity.pdbx_description
1 polymer ?
#
loop_
_entity_poly.entity_id
_entity_poly.type
_entity_poly.pdbx_seq_one_letter_code
_entity_poly.pdbx_strand_id
1 'polypeptide(L)'
;MPKCPLCGFVYPEGVTACPDCNINLIDEKPEICIYCGAEIEPGLLYCPECGKIFLTRIFEPEDEIECEEHLDKPAVGICVVCGKPICKECAIEVDGKIYCKEGNHKQYKEEWSIVYTTQYEYEAEMLKANLESAGIPCVVFSTKDHTYFMTVGFGIVKVLVPKDKKDIALKIIEDLKYSDEDYYE
;
A
#
# COMPACT_ATOMS: atom_id res chain seq x y z
N MET A 1 27.57 15.17 -1.41
CA MET A 1 27.13 14.73 -2.76
C MET A 1 25.98 13.79 -2.57
N PRO A 2 24.83 14.03 -3.23
CA PRO A 2 23.68 13.13 -3.17
C PRO A 2 24.04 11.70 -3.58
N LYS A 3 23.42 10.71 -2.94
CA LYS A 3 23.53 9.30 -3.30
C LYS A 3 22.15 8.75 -3.65
N CYS A 4 22.12 7.75 -4.52
CA CYS A 4 20.91 7.03 -4.85
C CYS A 4 20.48 6.20 -3.62
N PRO A 5 19.26 6.35 -3.11
CA PRO A 5 18.78 5.56 -1.96
C PRO A 5 18.61 4.08 -2.29
N LEU A 6 18.48 3.73 -3.57
CA LEU A 6 18.31 2.33 -3.98
C LEU A 6 19.62 1.58 -4.23
N CYS A 7 20.60 2.21 -4.91
CA CYS A 7 21.84 1.53 -5.33
C CYS A 7 23.12 2.15 -4.76
N GLY A 8 23.02 3.26 -4.02
CA GLY A 8 24.18 3.94 -3.43
C GLY A 8 25.03 4.75 -4.40
N PHE A 9 24.70 4.78 -5.71
CA PHE A 9 25.44 5.56 -6.71
C PHE A 9 25.47 7.04 -6.34
N VAL A 10 26.66 7.64 -6.29
CA VAL A 10 26.85 9.06 -5.93
C VAL A 10 26.82 9.92 -7.19
N TYR A 11 26.01 10.97 -7.20
CA TYR A 11 25.81 11.82 -8.37
C TYR A 11 25.92 13.32 -8.02
N PRO A 12 26.23 14.19 -9.01
CA PRO A 12 26.20 15.64 -8.81
C PRO A 12 24.79 16.16 -8.56
N GLU A 13 24.66 17.38 -8.02
CA GLU A 13 23.35 18.01 -7.80
C GLU A 13 22.57 18.21 -9.12
N GLY A 14 21.24 18.17 -9.04
CA GLY A 14 20.34 18.38 -10.20
C GLY A 14 19.93 17.12 -10.98
N VAL A 15 20.41 15.94 -10.59
CA VAL A 15 20.08 14.66 -11.26
C VAL A 15 18.66 14.20 -10.88
N THR A 16 17.73 14.14 -11.84
CA THR A 16 16.31 13.75 -11.65
C THR A 16 16.05 12.25 -11.77
N ALA A 17 17.00 11.49 -12.30
CA ALA A 17 16.95 10.04 -12.35
C ALA A 17 18.34 9.44 -12.10
N CYS A 18 18.42 8.36 -11.32
CA CYS A 18 19.70 7.71 -11.05
C CYS A 18 20.31 7.15 -12.34
N PRO A 19 21.56 7.51 -12.72
CA PRO A 19 22.18 7.01 -13.95
C PRO A 19 22.42 5.49 -13.99
N ASP A 20 22.49 4.84 -12.83
CA ASP A 20 22.83 3.43 -12.70
C ASP A 20 21.58 2.53 -12.65
N CYS A 21 20.59 2.88 -11.82
CA CYS A 21 19.38 2.07 -11.65
C CYS A 21 18.10 2.70 -12.24
N ASN A 22 18.20 3.87 -12.87
CA ASN A 22 17.14 4.58 -13.58
C ASN A 22 15.86 4.89 -12.75
N ILE A 23 15.98 4.93 -11.42
CA ILE A 23 14.88 5.40 -10.57
C ILE A 23 14.68 6.90 -10.71
N ASN A 24 13.43 7.35 -10.63
CA ASN A 24 13.13 8.77 -10.51
C ASN A 24 13.45 9.25 -9.09
N LEU A 25 14.14 10.39 -9.02
CA LEU A 25 14.52 11.06 -7.78
C LEU A 25 13.76 12.37 -7.70
N ILE A 26 12.98 12.53 -6.64
CA ILE A 26 12.17 13.72 -6.41
C ILE A 26 12.78 14.59 -5.32
N ASP A 27 12.43 15.88 -5.33
CA ASP A 27 12.87 16.81 -4.29
C ASP A 27 11.94 16.76 -3.08
N GLU A 28 10.65 16.60 -3.31
CA GLU A 28 9.60 16.62 -2.29
C GLU A 28 8.61 15.48 -2.51
N LYS A 29 7.98 15.02 -1.43
CA LYS A 29 6.93 14.00 -1.48
C LYS A 29 5.68 14.60 -2.15
N PRO A 30 5.10 13.94 -3.18
CA PRO A 30 4.03 14.55 -3.95
C PRO A 30 2.66 14.41 -3.28
N GLU A 31 1.70 15.24 -3.68
CA GLU A 31 0.26 15.10 -3.34
C GLU A 31 -0.52 14.29 -4.39
N ILE A 32 0.09 14.10 -5.58
CA ILE A 32 -0.42 13.24 -6.64
C ILE A 32 0.70 12.28 -7.04
N CYS A 33 0.42 10.98 -6.98
CA CYS A 33 1.41 9.96 -7.28
C CYS A 33 1.95 10.09 -8.71
N ILE A 34 3.26 10.33 -8.83
CA ILE A 34 3.96 10.47 -10.12
C ILE A 34 4.02 9.20 -10.96
N TYR A 35 3.58 8.05 -10.40
CA TYR A 35 3.62 6.76 -11.08
C TYR A 35 2.25 6.27 -11.56
N CYS A 36 1.18 6.56 -10.83
CA CYS A 36 -0.17 6.09 -11.18
C CYS A 36 -1.24 7.18 -11.24
N GLY A 37 -0.93 8.41 -10.83
CA GLY A 37 -1.88 9.54 -10.84
C GLY A 37 -2.90 9.56 -9.71
N ALA A 38 -2.79 8.67 -8.72
CA ALA A 38 -3.66 8.69 -7.55
C ALA A 38 -3.40 9.93 -6.67
N GLU A 39 -4.45 10.51 -6.12
CA GLU A 39 -4.36 11.48 -5.03
C GLU A 39 -3.82 10.77 -3.78
N ILE A 40 -2.89 11.41 -3.08
CA ILE A 40 -2.21 10.84 -1.91
C ILE A 40 -2.10 11.88 -0.80
N GLU A 41 -2.11 11.40 0.45
CA GLU A 41 -1.87 12.29 1.59
C GLU A 41 -0.44 12.85 1.56
N PRO A 42 -0.26 14.15 1.85
CA PRO A 42 1.06 14.76 1.91
C PRO A 42 1.97 14.05 2.93
N GLY A 43 3.24 13.89 2.59
CA GLY A 43 4.25 13.35 3.52
C GLY A 43 4.39 11.83 3.53
N LEU A 44 3.54 11.09 2.82
CA LEU A 44 3.70 9.64 2.65
C LEU A 44 5.01 9.29 1.92
N LEU A 45 5.68 8.23 2.38
CA LEU A 45 6.91 7.70 1.76
C LEU A 45 6.63 6.81 0.54
N TYR A 46 5.39 6.41 0.31
CA TYR A 46 5.00 5.55 -0.80
C TYR A 46 3.55 5.82 -1.22
N CYS A 47 3.19 5.33 -2.40
CA CYS A 47 1.81 5.40 -2.86
C CYS A 47 1.01 4.17 -2.37
N PRO A 48 -0.07 4.32 -1.58
CA PRO A 48 -0.89 3.19 -1.12
C PRO A 48 -1.68 2.49 -2.24
N GLU A 49 -1.85 3.16 -3.38
CA GLU A 49 -2.61 2.66 -4.53
C GLU A 49 -1.81 1.80 -5.50
N CYS A 50 -0.52 2.13 -5.70
CA CYS A 50 0.36 1.39 -6.61
C CYS A 50 1.55 0.72 -5.91
N GLY A 51 1.85 1.09 -4.67
CA GLY A 51 2.90 0.47 -3.87
C GLY A 51 4.30 0.96 -4.17
N LYS A 52 4.48 1.93 -5.07
CA LYS A 52 5.82 2.49 -5.35
C LYS A 52 6.25 3.44 -4.25
N ILE A 53 7.50 3.31 -3.82
CA ILE A 53 8.16 4.18 -2.84
C ILE A 53 8.60 5.47 -3.54
N PHE A 54 8.40 6.60 -2.87
CA PHE A 54 8.89 7.90 -3.28
C PHE A 54 10.31 8.07 -2.79
N LEU A 55 11.27 8.09 -3.72
CA LEU A 55 12.68 8.18 -3.41
C LEU A 55 13.16 9.62 -3.60
N THR A 56 13.45 10.29 -2.48
CA THR A 56 13.93 11.66 -2.44
C THR A 56 15.44 11.74 -2.60
N ARG A 57 15.95 12.88 -3.10
CA ARG A 57 17.41 13.14 -3.17
C ARG A 57 18.05 13.34 -1.80
N ILE A 58 17.27 13.86 -0.85
CA ILE A 58 17.59 13.92 0.56
C ILE A 58 16.98 12.67 1.17
N PHE A 59 17.83 11.69 1.44
CA PHE A 59 17.42 10.43 2.04
C PHE A 59 18.07 10.35 3.42
N GLU A 60 17.26 10.54 4.45
CA GLU A 60 17.73 10.36 5.82
C GLU A 60 17.77 8.85 6.14
N PRO A 61 18.67 8.38 7.01
CA PRO A 61 18.73 6.95 7.37
C PRO A 61 17.39 6.38 7.87
N GLU A 62 16.53 7.23 8.44
CA GLU A 62 15.19 6.89 8.91
C GLU A 62 14.14 6.69 7.79
N ASP A 63 14.40 7.18 6.57
CA ASP A 63 13.58 6.90 5.39
C ASP A 63 13.92 5.55 4.74
N GLU A 64 14.97 4.85 5.22
CA GLU A 64 15.39 3.56 4.69
C GLU A 64 14.37 2.46 5.01
N ILE A 65 13.66 2.02 3.97
CA ILE A 65 12.71 0.92 4.07
C ILE A 65 13.43 -0.36 3.67
N GLU A 66 13.56 -1.27 4.61
CA GLU A 66 14.14 -2.60 4.37
C GLU A 66 13.05 -3.59 3.91
N CYS A 67 13.45 -4.61 3.15
CA CYS A 67 12.57 -5.70 2.83
C CYS A 67 12.26 -6.52 4.08
N GLU A 68 10.98 -6.82 4.32
CA GLU A 68 10.55 -7.50 5.54
C GLU A 68 11.17 -8.89 5.70
N GLU A 69 11.38 -9.62 4.60
CA GLU A 69 12.05 -10.94 4.61
C GLU A 69 13.58 -10.85 4.59
N HIS A 70 14.13 -9.72 4.14
CA HIS A 70 15.56 -9.56 3.88
C HIS A 70 15.99 -8.19 4.39
N LEU A 71 16.22 -8.08 5.71
CA LEU A 71 16.54 -6.83 6.39
C LEU A 71 17.83 -6.17 5.86
N ASP A 72 18.69 -6.92 5.17
CA ASP A 72 19.90 -6.40 4.54
C ASP A 72 19.69 -5.84 3.12
N LYS A 73 18.45 -5.89 2.60
CA LYS A 73 18.12 -5.44 1.24
C LYS A 73 17.10 -4.29 1.27
N PRO A 74 17.33 -3.20 0.51
CA PRO A 74 16.37 -2.11 0.43
C PRO A 74 15.08 -2.57 -0.28
N ALA A 75 13.96 -2.10 0.25
CA ALA A 75 12.66 -2.28 -0.38
C ALA A 75 12.57 -1.40 -1.64
N VAL A 76 12.02 -1.98 -2.72
CA VAL A 76 11.73 -1.25 -3.97
C VAL A 76 10.26 -0.88 -4.10
N GLY A 77 9.43 -1.40 -3.21
CA GLY A 77 8.01 -1.13 -3.15
C GLY A 77 7.36 -1.79 -1.94
N ILE A 78 6.10 -1.44 -1.76
CA ILE A 78 5.19 -1.92 -0.74
C ILE A 78 4.10 -2.75 -1.44
N CYS A 79 3.84 -3.96 -0.98
CA CYS A 79 2.74 -4.76 -1.52
C CYS A 79 1.41 -4.04 -1.31
N VAL A 80 0.66 -3.75 -2.37
CA VAL A 80 -0.60 -2.97 -2.27
C VAL A 80 -1.73 -3.69 -1.53
N VAL A 81 -1.60 -5.02 -1.39
CA VAL A 81 -2.58 -5.90 -0.75
C VAL A 81 -2.33 -5.98 0.75
N CYS A 82 -1.15 -6.47 1.16
CA CYS A 82 -0.86 -6.68 2.57
C CYS A 82 -0.08 -5.53 3.23
N GLY A 83 0.63 -4.70 2.47
CA GLY A 83 1.48 -3.64 3.01
C GLY A 83 2.93 -4.07 3.23
N LYS A 84 3.33 -5.29 2.90
CA LYS A 84 4.70 -5.77 3.10
C LYS A 84 5.73 -4.97 2.28
N PRO A 85 6.77 -4.37 2.89
CA PRO A 85 7.89 -3.82 2.15
C PRO A 85 8.76 -4.94 1.55
N ILE A 86 9.12 -4.83 0.28
CA ILE A 86 9.75 -5.91 -0.48
C ILE A 86 10.89 -5.43 -1.37
N CYS A 87 12.00 -6.18 -1.39
CA CYS A 87 13.13 -5.91 -2.26
C CYS A 87 12.82 -6.29 -3.72
N LYS A 88 13.73 -5.94 -4.64
CA LYS A 88 13.62 -6.23 -6.08
C LYS A 88 13.37 -7.72 -6.38
N GLU A 89 13.93 -8.61 -5.58
CA GLU A 89 13.76 -10.06 -5.75
C GLU A 89 12.41 -10.54 -5.21
N CYS A 90 11.84 -9.90 -4.20
CA CYS A 90 10.56 -10.26 -3.60
C CYS A 90 9.36 -9.58 -4.30
N ALA A 91 9.62 -8.54 -5.08
CA ALA A 91 8.61 -7.77 -5.80
C ALA A 91 8.13 -8.45 -7.09
N ILE A 92 6.83 -8.41 -7.31
CA ILE A 92 6.17 -8.66 -8.59
C ILE A 92 5.46 -7.36 -8.97
N GLU A 93 5.76 -6.82 -10.14
CA GLU A 93 5.02 -5.68 -10.70
C GLU A 93 4.07 -6.16 -11.81
N VAL A 94 2.79 -5.80 -11.69
CA VAL A 94 1.75 -6.11 -12.67
C VAL A 94 0.94 -4.84 -12.86
N ASP A 95 0.70 -4.41 -14.12
CA ASP A 95 0.12 -3.12 -14.53
C ASP A 95 0.42 -1.97 -13.56
N GLY A 96 1.71 -1.71 -13.33
CA GLY A 96 2.20 -0.59 -12.51
C GLY A 96 1.99 -0.71 -10.99
N LYS A 97 1.43 -1.81 -10.49
CA LYS A 97 1.21 -2.07 -9.06
C LYS A 97 2.17 -3.13 -8.51
N ILE A 98 2.60 -2.96 -7.26
CA ILE A 98 3.58 -3.83 -6.58
C ILE A 98 2.88 -4.86 -5.69
N TYR A 99 3.32 -6.12 -5.81
CA TYR A 99 2.86 -7.27 -5.01
C TYR A 99 4.05 -8.05 -4.45
N CYS A 100 3.92 -8.63 -3.26
CA CYS A 100 4.88 -9.62 -2.79
C CYS A 100 4.70 -10.96 -3.51
N LYS A 101 5.80 -11.69 -3.72
CA LYS A 101 5.78 -13.06 -4.27
C LYS A 101 5.02 -14.07 -3.41
N GLU A 102 4.95 -13.82 -2.11
CA GLU A 102 4.30 -14.70 -1.14
C GLU A 102 2.78 -14.47 -1.09
N GLY A 103 2.02 -15.49 -0.68
CA GLY A 103 0.58 -15.37 -0.39
C GLY A 103 -0.34 -15.28 -1.61
N ASN A 104 0.19 -15.50 -2.84
CA ASN A 104 -0.54 -15.31 -4.10
C ASN A 104 -1.17 -13.91 -4.23
N HIS A 105 -0.62 -12.88 -3.57
CA HIS A 105 -1.30 -11.58 -3.46
C HIS A 105 -1.58 -10.89 -4.81
N LYS A 106 -0.84 -11.25 -5.86
CA LYS A 106 -1.14 -10.85 -7.24
C LYS A 106 -2.59 -11.18 -7.65
N GLN A 107 -3.14 -12.34 -7.27
CA GLN A 107 -4.47 -12.79 -7.72
C GLN A 107 -5.58 -11.83 -7.27
N TYR A 108 -5.41 -11.20 -6.10
CA TYR A 108 -6.38 -10.23 -5.58
C TYR A 108 -6.43 -8.95 -6.42
N LYS A 109 -5.44 -8.66 -7.26
CA LYS A 109 -5.55 -7.54 -8.21
C LYS A 109 -6.56 -7.82 -9.31
N GLU A 110 -6.47 -8.99 -9.92
CA GLU A 110 -7.17 -9.31 -11.16
C GLU A 110 -8.64 -9.55 -10.87
N GLU A 111 -8.94 -10.14 -9.72
CA GLU A 111 -10.27 -10.67 -9.41
C GLU A 111 -10.95 -9.97 -8.22
N TRP A 112 -10.24 -9.15 -7.44
CA TRP A 112 -10.78 -8.53 -6.23
C TRP A 112 -10.73 -6.99 -6.25
N SER A 113 -11.61 -6.37 -5.47
CA SER A 113 -11.68 -4.93 -5.26
C SER A 113 -11.74 -4.63 -3.77
N ILE A 114 -11.02 -3.59 -3.34
CA ILE A 114 -11.19 -3.01 -2.02
C ILE A 114 -12.59 -2.38 -1.97
N VAL A 115 -13.33 -2.63 -0.89
CA VAL A 115 -14.66 -2.06 -0.62
C VAL A 115 -14.72 -1.28 0.67
N TYR A 116 -13.76 -1.50 1.58
CA TYR A 116 -13.66 -0.76 2.84
C TYR A 116 -12.21 -0.62 3.26
N THR A 117 -11.87 0.50 3.90
CA THR A 117 -10.56 0.76 4.51
C THR A 117 -10.80 1.46 5.83
N THR A 118 -10.20 0.96 6.91
CA THR A 118 -10.31 1.50 8.27
C THR A 118 -8.97 1.40 8.96
N GLN A 119 -8.80 2.10 10.07
CA GLN A 119 -7.69 1.92 11.00
C GLN A 119 -8.03 0.93 12.12
N TYR A 120 -9.24 0.37 12.17
CA TYR A 120 -9.71 -0.45 13.28
C TYR A 120 -9.99 -1.88 12.83
N GLU A 121 -9.24 -2.85 13.36
CA GLU A 121 -9.36 -4.26 12.97
C GLU A 121 -10.73 -4.85 13.31
N TYR A 122 -11.29 -4.46 14.45
CA TYR A 122 -12.63 -4.93 14.86
C TYR A 122 -13.71 -4.49 13.87
N GLU A 123 -13.62 -3.28 13.29
CA GLU A 123 -14.58 -2.81 12.28
C GLU A 123 -14.49 -3.66 11.01
N ALA A 124 -13.25 -3.96 10.57
CA ALA A 124 -13.03 -4.78 9.39
C ALA A 124 -13.56 -6.21 9.58
N GLU A 125 -13.34 -6.81 10.75
CA GLU A 125 -13.83 -8.16 11.07
C GLU A 125 -15.36 -8.21 11.26
N MET A 126 -15.98 -7.18 11.87
CA MET A 126 -17.44 -7.08 11.94
C MET A 126 -18.05 -6.97 10.55
N LEU A 127 -17.49 -6.11 9.68
CA LEU A 127 -17.95 -5.99 8.31
C LEU A 127 -17.77 -7.29 7.54
N LYS A 128 -16.63 -7.97 7.73
CA LYS A 128 -16.36 -9.27 7.12
C LYS A 128 -17.44 -10.29 7.49
N ALA A 129 -17.77 -10.41 8.78
CA ALA A 129 -18.82 -11.32 9.26
C ALA A 129 -20.20 -11.03 8.63
N ASN A 130 -20.55 -9.75 8.47
CA ASN A 130 -21.79 -9.34 7.80
C ASN A 130 -21.80 -9.71 6.30
N LEU A 131 -20.69 -9.45 5.60
CA LEU A 131 -20.54 -9.80 4.18
C LEU A 131 -20.59 -11.32 3.96
N GLU A 132 -19.90 -12.10 4.80
CA GLU A 132 -19.92 -13.57 4.73
C GLU A 132 -21.30 -14.13 5.03
N SER A 133 -22.02 -13.56 5.99
CA SER A 133 -23.41 -13.94 6.31
C SER A 133 -24.38 -13.67 5.16
N ALA A 134 -24.09 -12.64 4.34
CA ALA A 134 -24.80 -12.35 3.11
C ALA A 134 -24.34 -13.21 1.90
N GLY A 135 -23.43 -14.16 2.11
CA GLY A 135 -22.90 -15.04 1.07
C GLY A 135 -21.90 -14.36 0.13
N ILE A 136 -21.27 -13.26 0.57
CA ILE A 136 -20.23 -12.56 -0.19
C ILE A 136 -18.86 -12.98 0.34
N PRO A 137 -18.02 -13.66 -0.46
CA PRO A 137 -16.65 -13.94 -0.10
C PRO A 137 -15.88 -12.64 0.13
N CYS A 138 -15.13 -12.55 1.22
CA CYS A 138 -14.32 -11.39 1.53
C CYS A 138 -13.02 -11.79 2.23
N VAL A 139 -12.00 -10.95 2.10
CA VAL A 139 -10.70 -11.12 2.77
C VAL A 139 -10.28 -9.80 3.41
N VAL A 140 -9.61 -9.90 4.56
CA VAL A 140 -9.10 -8.76 5.31
C VAL A 140 -7.58 -8.78 5.25
N PHE A 141 -6.99 -7.64 4.93
CA PHE A 141 -5.54 -7.44 4.99
C PHE A 141 -5.22 -6.26 5.91
N SER A 142 -4.45 -6.52 6.96
CA SER A 142 -3.96 -5.50 7.89
C SER A 142 -2.51 -5.17 7.56
N THR A 143 -2.22 -3.89 7.31
CA THR A 143 -0.83 -3.43 7.20
C THR A 143 -0.18 -3.25 8.58
N LYS A 144 -0.95 -3.36 9.67
CA LYS A 144 -0.44 -3.24 11.05
C LYS A 144 0.43 -4.41 11.48
N ASP A 145 0.27 -5.55 10.82
CA ASP A 145 1.06 -6.76 11.09
C ASP A 145 2.51 -6.64 10.58
N HIS A 146 2.85 -5.57 9.86
CA HIS A 146 4.17 -5.36 9.26
C HIS A 146 5.03 -4.41 10.09
N THR A 147 6.28 -4.81 10.31
CA THR A 147 7.24 -4.15 11.23
C THR A 147 7.48 -2.69 10.91
N TYR A 148 7.53 -2.34 9.63
CA TYR A 148 7.69 -0.96 9.18
C TYR A 148 6.52 -0.07 9.59
N PHE A 149 5.28 -0.56 9.49
CA PHE A 149 4.10 0.26 9.76
C PHE A 149 3.85 0.44 11.26
N MET A 150 4.49 -0.34 12.12
CA MET A 150 4.46 -0.11 13.57
C MET A 150 5.28 1.12 13.99
N THR A 151 6.24 1.57 13.20
CA THR A 151 7.18 2.64 13.59
C THR A 151 6.90 4.01 12.96
N VAL A 152 6.27 4.07 11.78
CA VAL A 152 6.11 5.31 11.00
C VAL A 152 4.68 5.80 10.78
N GLY A 153 3.65 5.12 11.28
CA GLY A 153 2.28 5.62 11.14
C GLY A 153 1.16 4.74 11.71
N PHE A 154 -0.07 5.08 11.35
CA PHE A 154 -1.26 4.28 11.64
C PHE A 154 -1.46 3.26 10.52
N GLY A 155 -1.21 1.98 10.78
CA GLY A 155 -1.49 0.93 9.79
C GLY A 155 -2.98 0.88 9.45
N ILE A 156 -3.29 0.55 8.19
CA ILE A 156 -4.65 0.46 7.66
C ILE A 156 -5.06 -1.00 7.48
N VAL A 157 -6.35 -1.24 7.60
CA VAL A 157 -7.00 -2.54 7.41
C VAL A 157 -7.93 -2.41 6.22
N LYS A 158 -7.72 -3.26 5.21
CA LYS A 158 -8.49 -3.26 3.96
C LYS A 158 -9.38 -4.49 3.90
N VAL A 159 -10.64 -4.30 3.51
CA VAL A 159 -11.57 -5.38 3.19
C VAL A 159 -11.75 -5.47 1.67
N LEU A 160 -11.47 -6.64 1.11
CA LEU A 160 -11.58 -6.91 -0.31
C LEU A 160 -12.66 -7.95 -0.58
N VAL A 161 -13.35 -7.80 -1.71
CA VAL A 161 -14.34 -8.76 -2.24
C VAL A 161 -14.06 -9.05 -3.71
N PRO A 162 -14.56 -10.16 -4.28
CA PRO A 162 -14.53 -10.39 -5.71
C PRO A 162 -15.15 -9.22 -6.48
N LYS A 163 -14.56 -8.82 -7.62
CA LYS A 163 -14.97 -7.63 -8.39
C LYS A 163 -16.43 -7.71 -8.82
N ASP A 164 -16.91 -8.89 -9.18
CA ASP A 164 -18.31 -9.15 -9.56
C ASP A 164 -19.29 -8.98 -8.40
N LYS A 165 -18.81 -8.96 -7.15
CA LYS A 165 -19.60 -8.73 -5.93
C LYS A 165 -19.46 -7.33 -5.35
N LYS A 166 -18.59 -6.49 -5.93
CA LYS A 166 -18.28 -5.15 -5.42
C LYS A 166 -19.53 -4.30 -5.15
N ASP A 167 -20.42 -4.19 -6.13
CA ASP A 167 -21.59 -3.31 -6.02
C ASP A 167 -22.58 -3.79 -4.96
N ILE A 168 -22.70 -5.11 -4.77
CA ILE A 168 -23.57 -5.69 -3.75
C ILE A 168 -22.96 -5.45 -2.36
N ALA A 169 -21.65 -5.64 -2.21
CA ALA A 169 -20.95 -5.38 -0.97
C ALA A 169 -21.04 -3.92 -0.54
N LEU A 170 -20.88 -2.97 -1.49
CA LEU A 170 -20.99 -1.54 -1.21
C LEU A 170 -22.37 -1.15 -0.68
N LYS A 171 -23.44 -1.73 -1.23
CA LYS A 171 -24.82 -1.50 -0.74
C LYS A 171 -25.00 -1.98 0.70
N ILE A 172 -24.50 -3.17 1.03
CA ILE A 172 -24.56 -3.69 2.41
C ILE A 172 -23.80 -2.78 3.37
N ILE A 173 -22.61 -2.30 2.97
CA ILE A 173 -21.82 -1.36 3.78
C ILE A 173 -22.58 -0.07 4.03
N GLU A 174 -23.25 0.47 3.01
CA GLU A 174 -24.06 1.68 3.11
C GLU A 174 -25.25 1.48 4.06
N ASP A 175 -26.02 0.40 3.89
CA ASP A 175 -27.17 0.06 4.75
C ASP A 175 -26.77 -0.09 6.23
N LEU A 176 -25.60 -0.69 6.51
CA LEU A 176 -25.09 -0.83 7.87
C LEU A 176 -24.76 0.52 8.51
N LYS A 177 -24.14 1.45 7.76
CA LYS A 177 -23.81 2.77 8.27
C LYS A 177 -25.05 3.59 8.64
N TYR A 178 -26.09 3.53 7.81
CA TYR A 178 -27.36 4.19 8.10
C TYR A 178 -28.02 3.64 9.37
N SER A 179 -27.94 2.32 9.61
CA SER A 179 -28.53 1.72 10.81
C SER A 179 -27.86 2.14 12.13
N ASP A 180 -26.57 2.52 12.08
CA ASP A 180 -25.84 3.00 13.26
C ASP A 180 -26.14 4.49 13.56
N GLU A 181 -26.38 5.31 12.53
CA GLU A 181 -26.66 6.74 12.67
C GLU A 181 -28.08 7.00 13.23
N ASP A 182 -29.08 6.23 12.81
CA ASP A 182 -30.47 6.34 13.29
C ASP A 182 -30.65 5.96 14.77
N TYR A 183 -29.65 5.32 15.39
CA TYR A 183 -29.70 4.90 16.80
C TYR A 183 -29.43 6.03 17.80
N TYR A 184 -28.96 7.18 17.31
CA TYR A 184 -28.62 8.37 18.11
C TYR A 184 -29.61 9.54 17.94
N GLU A 185 -30.74 9.32 17.25
CA GLU A 185 -31.89 10.24 17.19
C GLU A 185 -33.02 9.84 18.16
#